data_AF-A0A7R9QI55-F1
#
_entry.id   AF-A0A7R9QI55-F1
#
_cell.length_a   1.000
_cell.length_b   1.000
_cell.length_c   1.000
_cell.angle_alpha   90.00
_cell.angle_beta   90.00
_cell.angle_gamma   90.00
#
_symmetry.space_group_name_H-M   'P 1'
#
loop_
_entity.id
_entity.type
_entity.pdbx_description
1 polymer ?
#
loop_
_entity_poly.entity_id
_entity_poly.type
_entity_poly.pdbx_seq_one_letter_code
_entity_poly.pdbx_strand_id
1 'polypeptide(L)'
;DPFRRAHTLTVLFLMTCALIYVAIFEPISNDTNYNIKRGIIACALTFILVGVTQIPDGPFRRPHPALWRFVFSVSVVYEMALIFLLFQTPNDARKLLKHIDTNLGKPLVERDYGGNCKLYDPDVPDDPFHNIWDKFDLFIPSHFFGWWLKTILIRDWWLCIVNSIMFELLEYTLEHQLPNFSECWWDHWILDALICNGFGIYCGMKTLTYLSMKPYNWRGLWDIPTYRGKLKRIVAQFGPHGWIQFDWRPTSSLDRWISVLLIAFVVCFQQILY
;
A
#
# COMPACT_ATOMS: atom_id res chain seq x y z
N ASP A 1 12.96 -27.66 -2.53
CA ASP A 1 12.24 -28.64 -1.69
C ASP A 1 11.24 -29.41 -2.55
N PRO A 2 11.43 -30.73 -2.78
CA PRO A 2 10.59 -31.54 -3.68
C PRO A 2 9.11 -31.56 -3.27
N PHE A 3 8.83 -31.56 -1.96
CA PHE A 3 7.47 -31.51 -1.42
C PHE A 3 6.72 -30.26 -1.86
N ARG A 4 7.35 -29.08 -1.73
CA ARG A 4 6.74 -27.80 -2.16
C ARG A 4 6.45 -27.78 -3.67
N ARG A 5 7.31 -28.43 -4.48
CA ARG A 5 7.19 -28.49 -5.95
C ARG A 5 6.05 -29.43 -6.40
N ALA A 6 5.85 -30.55 -5.70
CA ALA A 6 4.74 -31.48 -5.96
C ALA A 6 3.36 -30.87 -5.61
N HIS A 7 3.28 -30.13 -4.50
CA HIS A 7 2.05 -29.42 -4.12
C HIS A 7 1.70 -28.28 -5.09
N THR A 8 2.69 -27.59 -5.65
CA THR A 8 2.45 -26.57 -6.68
C THR A 8 1.82 -27.15 -7.95
N LEU A 9 2.34 -28.26 -8.47
CA LEU A 9 1.81 -28.88 -9.69
C LEU A 9 0.40 -29.44 -9.49
N THR A 10 0.12 -30.05 -8.33
CA THR A 10 -1.22 -30.55 -8.01
C THR A 10 -2.25 -29.43 -7.90
N VAL A 11 -1.91 -28.31 -7.25
CA VAL A 11 -2.82 -27.15 -7.15
C VAL A 11 -3.12 -26.55 -8.53
N LEU A 12 -2.12 -26.38 -9.39
CA LEU A 12 -2.33 -25.88 -10.75
C LEU A 12 -3.14 -26.85 -11.63
N PHE A 13 -2.92 -28.16 -11.46
CA PHE A 13 -3.71 -29.18 -12.14
C PHE A 13 -5.17 -29.11 -11.73
N LEU A 14 -5.45 -29.08 -10.42
CA LEU A 14 -6.82 -28.97 -9.89
C LEU A 14 -7.51 -27.68 -10.35
N MET A 15 -6.79 -26.55 -10.35
CA MET A 15 -7.31 -25.29 -10.89
C MET A 15 -7.68 -25.42 -12.37
N THR A 16 -6.80 -26.03 -13.19
CA THR A 16 -7.07 -26.26 -14.61
C THR A 16 -8.30 -27.17 -14.81
N CYS A 17 -8.40 -28.26 -14.04
CA CYS A 17 -9.56 -29.14 -14.07
C CYS A 17 -10.86 -28.41 -13.67
N ALA A 18 -10.82 -27.53 -12.67
CA ALA A 18 -11.97 -26.74 -12.26
C ALA A 18 -12.42 -25.76 -13.37
N LEU A 19 -11.48 -25.10 -14.04
CA LEU A 19 -11.79 -24.22 -15.18
C LEU A 19 -12.36 -24.99 -16.37
N ILE A 20 -11.81 -26.17 -16.70
CA ILE A 20 -12.34 -27.06 -17.73
C ILE A 20 -13.76 -27.53 -17.36
N TYR A 21 -13.99 -27.88 -16.09
CA TYR A 21 -15.29 -28.30 -15.62
C TYR A 21 -16.33 -27.19 -15.83
N VAL A 22 -16.02 -25.96 -15.42
CA VAL A 22 -16.86 -24.79 -15.64
C VAL A 22 -17.14 -24.56 -17.12
N ALA A 23 -16.12 -24.68 -17.96
CA ALA A 23 -16.24 -24.42 -19.40
C ALA A 23 -17.11 -25.46 -20.14
N ILE A 24 -17.11 -26.72 -19.68
CA ILE A 24 -17.79 -27.84 -20.36
C ILE A 24 -19.17 -28.13 -19.77
N PHE A 25 -19.30 -28.10 -18.44
CA PHE A 25 -20.48 -28.64 -17.75
C PHE A 25 -21.42 -27.56 -17.20
N GLU A 26 -20.96 -26.32 -17.06
CA GLU A 26 -21.81 -25.27 -16.51
C GLU A 26 -22.66 -24.62 -17.61
N PRO A 27 -23.98 -24.51 -17.42
CA PRO A 27 -24.84 -23.91 -18.42
C PRO A 27 -24.54 -22.42 -18.58
N ILE A 28 -24.63 -21.93 -19.82
CA ILE A 28 -24.46 -20.51 -20.13
C ILE A 28 -25.64 -19.75 -19.52
N SER A 29 -25.34 -18.79 -18.63
CA SER A 29 -26.34 -17.85 -18.12
C SER A 29 -26.58 -16.74 -19.13
N ASN A 30 -27.84 -16.33 -19.32
CA ASN A 30 -28.20 -15.19 -20.16
C ASN A 30 -28.02 -13.84 -19.43
N ASP A 31 -27.69 -13.84 -18.15
CA ASP A 31 -27.44 -12.61 -17.39
C ASP A 31 -26.00 -12.12 -17.58
N THR A 32 -25.84 -11.06 -18.36
CA THR A 32 -24.56 -10.40 -18.62
C THR A 32 -23.87 -9.93 -17.34
N ASN A 33 -24.61 -9.36 -16.37
CA ASN A 33 -24.00 -8.86 -15.13
C ASN A 33 -23.44 -9.99 -14.29
N TYR A 34 -24.16 -11.10 -14.22
CA TYR A 34 -23.69 -12.32 -13.56
C TYR A 34 -22.41 -12.85 -14.21
N ASN A 35 -22.40 -12.96 -15.55
CA ASN A 35 -21.26 -13.48 -16.31
C ASN A 35 -20.00 -12.61 -16.14
N ILE A 36 -20.16 -11.28 -16.17
CA ILE A 36 -19.04 -10.33 -15.97
C ILE A 36 -18.47 -10.48 -14.55
N LYS A 37 -19.31 -10.44 -13.51
CA LYS A 37 -18.86 -10.57 -12.11
C LYS A 37 -18.10 -11.87 -11.90
N ARG A 38 -18.67 -12.97 -12.38
CA ARG A 38 -18.08 -14.30 -12.26
C ARG A 38 -16.75 -14.40 -13.01
N GLY A 39 -16.67 -13.86 -14.22
CA GLY A 39 -15.43 -13.82 -15.01
C GLY A 39 -14.32 -13.04 -14.31
N ILE A 40 -14.62 -11.85 -13.78
CA ILE A 40 -13.65 -11.03 -13.04
C ILE A 40 -13.16 -11.77 -11.79
N ILE A 41 -14.06 -12.38 -11.02
CA ILE A 41 -13.71 -13.17 -9.83
C ILE A 41 -12.82 -14.37 -10.23
N ALA A 42 -13.17 -15.08 -11.29
CA ALA A 42 -12.39 -16.22 -11.77
C ALA A 42 -10.97 -15.80 -12.21
N CYS A 43 -10.84 -14.68 -12.93
CA CYS A 43 -9.55 -14.11 -13.31
C CYS A 43 -8.71 -13.73 -12.07
N ALA A 44 -9.31 -13.03 -11.10
CA ALA A 44 -8.62 -12.63 -9.88
C ALA A 44 -8.17 -13.84 -9.05
N LEU A 45 -9.05 -14.84 -8.84
CA LEU A 45 -8.72 -16.06 -8.11
C LEU A 45 -7.63 -16.88 -8.81
N THR A 46 -7.70 -17.00 -10.14
CA THR A 46 -6.68 -17.67 -10.94
C THR A 46 -5.34 -16.97 -10.79
N PHE A 47 -5.30 -15.64 -10.92
CA PHE A 47 -4.09 -14.86 -10.74
C PHE A 47 -3.51 -15.01 -9.34
N ILE A 48 -4.34 -14.95 -8.29
CA ILE A 48 -3.90 -15.12 -6.90
C ILE A 48 -3.33 -16.52 -6.69
N LEU A 49 -3.98 -17.57 -7.18
CA LEU A 49 -3.53 -18.95 -7.02
C LEU A 49 -2.22 -19.21 -7.76
N VAL A 50 -2.09 -18.72 -9.00
CA VAL A 50 -0.83 -18.72 -9.73
C VAL A 50 0.23 -17.92 -8.98
N GLY A 51 -0.12 -16.75 -8.44
CA GLY A 51 0.78 -15.89 -7.69
C GLY A 51 1.34 -16.56 -6.43
N VAL A 52 0.46 -17.16 -5.61
CA VAL A 52 0.86 -17.91 -4.41
C VAL A 52 1.82 -19.05 -4.73
N THR A 53 1.61 -19.73 -5.86
CA THR A 53 2.38 -20.92 -6.22
C THR A 53 3.69 -20.60 -6.95
N GLN A 54 3.71 -19.61 -7.85
CA GLN A 54 4.83 -19.33 -8.76
C GLN A 54 5.72 -18.16 -8.31
N ILE A 55 5.20 -17.17 -7.59
CA ILE A 55 5.99 -15.99 -7.21
C ILE A 55 7.11 -16.40 -6.24
N PRO A 56 8.34 -15.89 -6.42
CA PRO A 56 9.44 -16.17 -5.50
C PRO A 56 9.14 -15.65 -4.08
N ASP A 57 9.77 -16.26 -3.08
CA ASP A 57 9.61 -15.80 -1.70
C ASP A 57 10.22 -14.40 -1.51
N GLY A 58 9.41 -13.48 -0.99
CA GLY A 58 9.84 -12.16 -0.57
C GLY A 58 10.68 -12.17 0.72
N PRO A 59 11.04 -10.98 1.25
CA PRO A 59 11.84 -10.85 2.47
C PRO A 59 11.11 -11.40 3.71
N PHE A 60 9.77 -11.41 3.70
CA PHE A 60 8.96 -11.95 4.77
C PHE A 60 8.79 -13.47 4.64
N ARG A 61 9.22 -14.21 5.67
CA ARG A 61 9.13 -15.68 5.70
C ARG A 61 8.14 -16.27 6.69
N ARG A 62 7.76 -15.54 7.75
CA ARG A 62 6.87 -16.00 8.83
C ARG A 62 5.57 -15.21 8.86
N PRO A 63 4.39 -15.81 9.13
CA PRO A 63 4.19 -17.17 9.63
C PRO A 63 4.42 -18.27 8.57
N HIS A 64 4.12 -18.01 7.29
CA HIS A 64 4.46 -18.91 6.19
C HIS A 64 4.64 -18.11 4.88
N PRO A 65 5.58 -18.45 3.98
CA PRO A 65 5.82 -17.64 2.79
C PRO A 65 4.63 -17.61 1.80
N ALA A 66 3.79 -18.64 1.78
CA ALA A 66 2.58 -18.63 0.94
C ALA A 66 1.58 -17.53 1.36
N LEU A 67 1.52 -17.17 2.64
CA LEU A 67 0.71 -16.04 3.11
C LEU A 67 1.22 -14.73 2.52
N TRP A 68 2.54 -14.52 2.51
CA TRP A 68 3.11 -13.29 1.97
C TRP A 68 3.00 -13.19 0.46
N ARG A 69 3.11 -14.32 -0.25
CA ARG A 69 2.81 -14.36 -1.69
C ARG A 69 1.33 -14.07 -1.95
N PHE A 70 0.42 -14.61 -1.13
CA PHE A 70 -1.01 -14.31 -1.22
C PHE A 70 -1.28 -12.82 -1.02
N VAL A 71 -0.75 -12.23 0.05
CA VAL A 71 -0.87 -10.79 0.33
C VAL A 71 -0.33 -9.98 -0.84
N PHE A 72 0.86 -10.30 -1.35
CA PHE A 72 1.44 -9.62 -2.50
C PHE A 72 0.57 -9.75 -3.76
N SER A 73 0.07 -10.95 -4.08
CA SER A 73 -0.82 -11.16 -5.22
C SER A 73 -2.14 -10.39 -5.09
N VAL A 74 -2.73 -10.35 -3.89
CA VAL A 74 -3.93 -9.54 -3.62
C VAL A 74 -3.61 -8.05 -3.78
N SER A 75 -2.46 -7.58 -3.30
CA SER A 75 -2.03 -6.19 -3.49
C SER A 75 -1.85 -5.83 -4.96
N VAL A 76 -1.32 -6.73 -5.80
CA VAL A 76 -1.22 -6.49 -7.25
C VAL A 76 -2.60 -6.44 -7.91
N VAL A 77 -3.53 -7.33 -7.54
CA VAL A 77 -4.92 -7.27 -8.06
C VAL A 77 -5.60 -5.98 -7.64
N TYR A 78 -5.41 -5.55 -6.39
CA TYR A 78 -5.90 -4.28 -5.88
C TYR A 78 -5.33 -3.09 -6.66
N GLU A 79 -4.02 -3.08 -6.90
CA GLU A 79 -3.35 -2.04 -7.69
C GLU A 79 -3.90 -1.98 -9.13
N MET A 80 -4.06 -3.12 -9.79
CA MET A 80 -4.69 -3.19 -11.11
C MET A 80 -6.12 -2.63 -11.10
N ALA A 81 -6.88 -2.89 -10.03
CA ALA A 81 -8.22 -2.32 -9.87
C ALA A 81 -8.19 -0.80 -9.66
N LEU A 82 -7.22 -0.27 -8.90
CA LEU A 82 -7.01 1.17 -8.76
C LEU A 82 -6.62 1.84 -10.08
N ILE A 83 -5.69 1.23 -10.83
CA ILE A 83 -5.31 1.72 -12.17
C ILE A 83 -6.53 1.71 -13.10
N PHE A 84 -7.37 0.67 -13.05
CA PHE A 84 -8.61 0.66 -13.82
C PHE A 84 -9.57 1.78 -13.40
N LEU A 85 -9.74 2.00 -12.09
CA LEU A 85 -10.57 3.07 -11.53
C LEU A 85 -10.08 4.46 -11.91
N LEU A 86 -8.75 4.66 -12.04
CA LEU A 86 -8.14 5.91 -12.47
C LEU A 86 -8.65 6.39 -13.83
N PHE A 87 -9.00 5.47 -14.73
CA PHE A 87 -9.55 5.80 -16.05
C PHE A 87 -11.08 5.96 -16.06
N GLN A 88 -11.76 5.84 -14.92
CA GLN A 88 -13.21 6.02 -14.82
C GLN A 88 -13.58 7.45 -14.42
N THR A 89 -14.74 7.91 -14.87
CA THR A 89 -15.32 9.15 -14.29
C THR A 89 -15.76 8.89 -12.84
N PRO A 90 -15.82 9.91 -11.97
CA PRO A 90 -16.31 9.74 -10.59
C PRO A 90 -17.72 9.12 -10.53
N ASN A 91 -18.58 9.43 -11.50
CA ASN A 91 -19.92 8.88 -11.58
C ASN A 91 -19.91 7.39 -11.96
N ASP A 92 -19.04 6.98 -12.88
CA ASP A 92 -18.94 5.58 -13.30
C ASP A 92 -18.24 4.73 -12.24
N ALA A 93 -17.20 5.26 -11.58
CA ALA A 93 -16.58 4.62 -10.42
C ALA A 93 -17.61 4.36 -9.29
N ARG A 94 -18.45 5.35 -8.97
CA ARG A 94 -19.55 5.22 -8.00
C ARG A 94 -20.56 4.14 -8.39
N LYS A 95 -20.93 4.05 -9.67
CA LYS A 95 -21.81 2.98 -10.16
C LYS A 95 -21.14 1.61 -10.05
N LEU A 96 -19.85 1.51 -10.35
CA LEU A 96 -19.08 0.27 -10.23
C LEU A 96 -19.09 -0.25 -8.78
N LEU A 97 -18.91 0.64 -7.80
CA LEU A 97 -18.94 0.29 -6.38
C LEU A 97 -20.29 -0.32 -5.93
N LYS A 98 -21.41 -0.02 -6.61
CA LYS A 98 -22.71 -0.66 -6.33
C LYS A 98 -22.70 -2.17 -6.57
N HIS A 99 -21.78 -2.68 -7.38
CA HIS A 99 -21.64 -4.12 -7.57
C HIS A 99 -21.03 -4.84 -6.37
N ILE A 100 -20.37 -4.11 -5.47
CA ILE A 100 -19.77 -4.60 -4.22
C ILE A 100 -20.76 -4.46 -3.07
N ASP A 101 -21.33 -3.25 -2.90
CA ASP A 101 -22.34 -2.98 -1.87
C ASP A 101 -23.44 -2.09 -2.47
N THR A 102 -24.69 -2.52 -2.34
CA THR A 102 -25.86 -1.84 -2.89
C THR A 102 -26.11 -0.47 -2.25
N ASN A 103 -25.57 -0.21 -1.06
CA ASN A 103 -25.66 1.08 -0.38
C ASN A 103 -24.70 2.15 -0.95
N LEU A 104 -23.72 1.74 -1.76
CA LEU A 104 -22.75 2.65 -2.38
C LEU A 104 -23.33 3.36 -3.61
N GLY A 105 -22.48 4.15 -4.28
CA GLY A 105 -22.80 4.82 -5.53
C GLY A 105 -23.73 6.03 -5.40
N LYS A 106 -23.76 6.63 -4.22
CA LYS A 106 -24.28 7.97 -3.96
C LYS A 106 -23.10 8.94 -3.91
N PRO A 107 -23.30 10.25 -4.19
CA PRO A 107 -22.27 11.24 -3.90
C PRO A 107 -21.88 11.15 -2.43
N LEU A 108 -20.57 11.09 -2.16
CA LEU A 108 -20.07 11.26 -0.80
C LEU A 108 -20.26 12.74 -0.45
N VAL A 109 -20.76 13.01 0.75
CA VAL A 109 -20.75 14.37 1.29
C VAL A 109 -19.29 14.65 1.65
N GLU A 110 -18.61 15.42 0.81
CA GLU A 110 -17.28 15.92 1.12
C GLU A 110 -17.41 16.84 2.33
N ARG A 111 -16.62 16.56 3.37
CA ARG A 111 -16.60 17.36 4.59
C ARG A 111 -15.38 18.26 4.50
N ASP A 112 -15.61 19.57 4.58
CA ASP A 112 -14.55 20.53 4.79
C ASP A 112 -14.29 20.64 6.29
N TYR A 113 -13.10 20.26 6.72
CA TYR A 113 -12.69 20.31 8.11
C TYR A 113 -12.04 21.67 8.46
N GLY A 114 -11.82 22.57 7.50
CA GLY A 114 -11.08 23.82 7.66
C GLY A 114 -11.96 25.06 7.92
N GLY A 115 -13.27 24.89 8.06
CA GLY A 115 -14.22 26.01 8.17
C GLY A 115 -14.00 26.95 9.37
N ASN A 116 -14.20 26.47 10.61
CA ASN A 116 -14.02 27.25 11.84
C ASN A 116 -12.98 26.59 12.76
N CYS A 117 -11.81 27.22 12.85
CA CYS A 117 -10.67 26.68 13.60
C CYS A 117 -10.54 27.21 15.03
N LYS A 118 -11.58 27.84 15.57
CA LYS A 118 -11.60 28.25 16.97
C LYS A 118 -11.73 27.01 17.86
N LEU A 119 -10.72 26.78 18.71
CA LEU A 119 -10.77 25.75 19.75
C LEU A 119 -11.88 26.01 20.77
N TYR A 120 -12.10 27.29 21.10
CA TYR A 120 -13.20 27.74 21.94
C TYR A 120 -13.99 28.79 21.17
N ASP A 121 -15.25 28.50 20.88
CA ASP A 121 -16.13 29.43 20.18
C ASP A 121 -17.05 30.17 21.17
N PRO A 122 -16.79 31.46 21.45
CA PRO A 122 -17.65 32.24 22.33
C PRO A 122 -19.03 32.52 21.71
N ASP A 123 -19.19 32.35 20.40
CA ASP A 123 -20.43 32.66 19.68
C ASP A 123 -21.50 31.56 19.85
N VAL A 124 -21.13 30.38 20.39
CA VAL A 124 -22.02 29.25 20.69
C VAL A 124 -21.87 28.85 22.17
N PRO A 125 -22.53 29.56 23.11
CA PRO A 125 -22.32 29.36 24.55
C PRO A 125 -22.75 27.97 25.07
N ASP A 126 -23.70 27.32 24.39
CA ASP A 126 -24.22 26.01 24.78
C ASP A 126 -23.27 24.85 24.42
N ASP A 127 -22.43 25.03 23.39
CA ASP A 127 -21.37 24.08 23.00
C ASP A 127 -20.14 24.83 22.45
N PRO A 128 -19.32 25.43 23.32
CA PRO A 128 -18.17 26.23 22.89
C PRO A 128 -17.02 25.39 22.31
N PHE A 129 -17.04 24.06 22.45
CA PHE A 129 -15.99 23.16 21.96
C PHE A 129 -16.45 22.29 20.77
N HIS A 130 -17.58 22.63 20.14
CA HIS A 130 -18.15 21.88 19.01
C HIS A 130 -17.12 21.58 17.91
N ASN A 131 -16.26 22.56 17.57
CA ASN A 131 -15.21 22.40 16.56
C ASN A 131 -14.18 21.33 16.91
N ILE A 132 -13.97 21.01 18.19
CA ILE A 132 -13.07 19.93 18.63
C ILE A 132 -13.79 18.58 18.52
N TRP A 133 -15.03 18.51 19.03
CA TRP A 133 -15.79 17.25 19.01
C TRP A 133 -16.09 16.76 17.60
N ASP A 134 -16.31 17.69 16.66
CA ASP A 134 -16.52 17.36 15.24
C ASP A 134 -15.28 16.73 14.58
N LYS A 135 -14.07 16.90 15.15
CA LYS A 135 -12.82 16.24 14.68
C LYS A 135 -12.55 14.90 15.33
N PHE A 136 -13.26 14.55 16.41
CA PHE A 136 -13.11 13.25 17.06
C PHE A 136 -13.84 12.14 16.30
N ASP A 137 -13.32 11.81 15.12
CA ASP A 137 -13.90 10.80 14.24
C ASP A 137 -12.95 9.61 13.99
N LEU A 138 -13.20 8.87 12.91
CA LEU A 138 -12.42 7.69 12.54
C LEU A 138 -10.97 8.04 12.13
N PHE A 139 -10.66 9.28 11.78
CA PHE A 139 -9.32 9.68 11.35
C PHE A 139 -8.31 9.64 12.50
N ILE A 140 -8.69 10.06 13.72
CA ILE A 140 -7.83 9.97 14.93
C ILE A 140 -7.26 8.56 15.16
N PRO A 141 -8.08 7.50 15.35
CA PRO A 141 -7.56 6.16 15.54
C PRO A 141 -6.84 5.65 14.29
N SER A 142 -7.25 6.06 13.09
CA SER A 142 -6.59 5.68 11.84
C SER A 142 -5.18 6.23 11.74
N HIS A 143 -4.97 7.50 12.12
CA HIS A 143 -3.68 8.14 12.24
C HIS A 143 -2.80 7.39 13.26
N PHE A 144 -3.31 7.19 14.48
CA PHE A 144 -2.56 6.48 15.52
C PHE A 144 -2.13 5.06 15.08
N PHE A 145 -3.07 4.22 14.62
CA PHE A 145 -2.76 2.85 14.22
C PHE A 145 -1.93 2.79 12.94
N GLY A 146 -2.15 3.72 12.01
CA GLY A 146 -1.38 3.86 10.79
C GLY A 146 0.10 4.11 11.09
N TRP A 147 0.39 5.08 11.96
CA TRP A 147 1.77 5.39 12.36
C TRP A 147 2.41 4.34 13.25
N TRP A 148 1.63 3.71 14.13
CA TRP A 148 2.08 2.54 14.88
C TRP A 148 2.55 1.40 13.96
N LEU A 149 1.73 1.02 12.97
CA LEU A 149 2.06 -0.04 12.03
C LEU A 149 3.23 0.34 11.11
N LYS A 150 3.22 1.57 10.56
CA LYS A 150 4.34 2.09 9.75
C LYS A 150 5.65 2.05 10.53
N THR A 151 5.62 2.37 11.83
CA THR A 151 6.82 2.32 12.68
C THR A 151 7.33 0.90 12.90
N ILE A 152 6.45 -0.10 13.03
CA ILE A 152 6.86 -1.51 13.13
C ILE A 152 7.56 -1.99 11.84
N LEU A 153 7.17 -1.43 10.68
CA LEU A 153 7.75 -1.74 9.37
C LEU A 153 9.06 -0.99 9.11
N ILE A 154 9.07 0.33 9.31
CA ILE A 154 10.21 1.23 9.02
C ILE A 154 11.30 1.11 10.08
N ARG A 155 10.92 0.85 11.33
CA ARG A 155 11.79 0.58 12.48
C ARG A 155 12.84 1.65 12.78
N ASP A 156 12.56 2.90 12.43
CA ASP A 156 13.40 4.05 12.76
C ASP A 156 12.54 5.23 13.20
N TRP A 157 12.76 5.69 14.43
CA TRP A 157 12.04 6.80 15.04
C TRP A 157 12.05 8.07 14.17
N TRP A 158 13.21 8.45 13.63
CA TRP A 158 13.36 9.72 12.95
C TRP A 158 12.83 9.69 11.54
N LEU A 159 13.06 8.60 10.80
CA LEU A 159 12.47 8.44 9.49
C LEU A 159 10.94 8.44 9.59
N CYS A 160 10.37 7.83 10.64
CA CYS A 160 8.93 7.91 10.90
C CYS A 160 8.47 9.33 11.23
N ILE A 161 9.17 10.08 12.10
CA ILE A 161 8.80 11.47 12.43
C ILE A 161 8.90 12.38 11.22
N VAL A 162 9.97 12.29 10.42
CA VAL A 162 10.14 13.07 9.19
C VAL A 162 9.04 12.72 8.19
N ASN A 163 8.77 11.44 7.99
CA ASN A 163 7.69 11.01 7.11
C ASN A 163 6.32 11.50 7.60
N SER A 164 6.13 11.62 8.93
CA SER A 164 4.90 12.14 9.52
C SER A 164 4.70 13.60 9.20
N ILE A 165 5.72 14.42 9.45
CA ILE A 165 5.68 15.84 9.10
C ILE A 165 5.49 16.04 7.59
N MET A 166 6.17 15.22 6.77
CA MET A 166 6.00 15.28 5.31
C MET A 166 4.58 14.93 4.86
N PHE A 167 3.88 14.06 5.58
CA PHE A 167 2.49 13.70 5.26
C PHE A 167 1.54 14.89 5.51
N GLU A 168 1.68 15.57 6.65
CA GLU A 168 0.94 16.80 6.94
C GLU A 168 1.20 17.89 5.90
N LEU A 169 2.46 18.06 5.48
CA LEU A 169 2.81 19.01 4.43
C LEU A 169 2.18 18.65 3.09
N LEU A 170 2.08 17.35 2.77
CA LEU A 170 1.41 16.91 1.54
C LEU A 170 -0.09 17.22 1.60
N GLU A 171 -0.73 17.01 2.74
CA GLU A 171 -2.14 17.36 2.95
C GLU A 171 -2.37 18.86 2.76
N TYR A 172 -1.56 19.72 3.39
CA TYR A 172 -1.59 21.16 3.14
C TYR A 172 -1.44 21.50 1.66
N THR A 173 -0.48 20.88 0.97
CA THR A 173 -0.27 21.18 -0.46
C THR A 173 -1.43 20.71 -1.33
N LEU A 174 -2.19 19.70 -0.91
CA LEU A 174 -3.25 19.07 -1.70
C LEU A 174 -4.67 19.44 -1.22
N GLU A 175 -4.82 20.27 -0.19
CA GLU A 175 -6.12 20.75 0.31
C GLU A 175 -6.99 21.37 -0.78
N HIS A 176 -6.36 22.03 -1.75
CA HIS A 176 -7.04 22.66 -2.89
C HIS A 176 -7.58 21.65 -3.92
N GLN A 177 -7.04 20.42 -3.94
CA GLN A 177 -7.52 19.33 -4.80
C GLN A 177 -8.55 18.46 -4.08
N LEU A 178 -8.41 18.30 -2.76
CA LEU A 178 -9.24 17.43 -1.93
C LEU A 178 -9.75 18.22 -0.72
N PRO A 179 -11.03 18.63 -0.70
CA PRO A 179 -11.61 19.39 0.40
C PRO A 179 -11.53 18.69 1.76
N ASN A 180 -11.40 17.35 1.79
CA ASN A 180 -11.22 16.60 3.02
C ASN A 180 -9.85 16.84 3.68
N PHE A 181 -8.84 17.35 2.95
CA PHE A 181 -7.53 17.70 3.49
C PHE A 181 -7.46 19.17 3.95
N SER A 182 -8.52 19.95 3.74
CA SER A 182 -8.66 21.27 4.34
C SER A 182 -9.01 21.06 5.80
N GLU A 183 -8.02 21.06 6.69
CA GLU A 183 -8.18 20.91 8.13
C GLU A 183 -7.61 22.13 8.88
N CYS A 184 -7.91 22.21 10.18
CA CYS A 184 -7.42 23.32 10.98
C CYS A 184 -5.93 23.20 11.27
N TRP A 185 -5.23 24.33 11.44
CA TRP A 185 -3.80 24.31 11.73
C TRP A 185 -3.44 23.50 12.99
N TRP A 186 -4.30 23.53 14.00
CA TRP A 186 -4.09 22.77 15.23
C TRP A 186 -4.47 21.30 15.06
N ASP A 187 -5.33 20.98 14.08
CA ASP A 187 -5.69 19.61 13.72
C ASP A 187 -4.45 18.91 13.17
N HIS A 188 -3.91 19.44 12.06
CA HIS A 188 -2.66 18.98 11.44
C HIS A 188 -1.49 18.86 12.43
N TRP A 189 -1.13 19.96 13.12
CA TRP A 189 0.13 19.98 13.86
C TRP A 189 0.04 19.42 15.28
N ILE A 190 -1.09 19.62 15.95
CA ILE A 190 -1.24 19.21 17.35
C ILE A 190 -1.95 17.86 17.42
N LEU A 191 -3.13 17.74 16.83
CA LEU A 191 -3.91 16.51 16.92
C LEU A 191 -3.26 15.39 16.09
N ASP A 192 -2.97 15.62 14.83
CA ASP A 192 -2.46 14.59 13.95
C ASP A 192 -0.95 14.39 14.10
N ALA A 193 -0.11 15.36 13.77
CA ALA A 193 1.35 15.18 13.79
C ALA A 193 1.90 14.84 15.18
N LEU A 194 1.50 15.59 16.22
CA LEU A 194 2.07 15.46 17.55
C LEU A 194 1.37 14.36 18.36
N ILE A 195 0.04 14.41 18.47
CA ILE A 195 -0.71 13.49 19.33
C ILE A 195 -0.87 12.14 18.61
N CYS A 196 -1.62 12.04 17.52
CA CYS A 196 -1.93 10.75 16.90
C CYS A 196 -0.69 10.07 16.33
N ASN A 197 0.02 10.77 15.45
CA ASN A 197 1.15 10.26 14.69
C ASN A 197 2.35 10.06 15.62
N GLY A 198 2.72 11.10 16.38
CA GLY A 198 3.81 11.04 17.35
C GLY A 198 3.61 9.96 18.42
N PHE A 199 2.40 9.82 18.98
CA PHE A 199 2.09 8.76 19.94
C PHE A 199 2.09 7.37 19.30
N GLY A 200 1.57 7.24 18.08
CA GLY A 200 1.63 6.01 17.29
C GLY A 200 3.07 5.55 17.06
N ILE A 201 3.96 6.46 16.68
CA ILE A 201 5.40 6.19 16.50
C ILE A 201 6.03 5.78 17.82
N TYR A 202 5.74 6.48 18.92
CA TYR A 202 6.26 6.13 20.25
C TYR A 202 5.86 4.70 20.66
N CYS A 203 4.57 4.38 20.55
CA CYS A 203 4.04 3.05 20.81
C CYS A 203 4.66 2.00 19.88
N GLY A 204 4.91 2.34 18.61
CA GLY A 204 5.56 1.48 17.64
C GLY A 204 6.98 1.14 18.06
N MET A 205 7.77 2.13 18.46
CA MET A 205 9.13 1.92 18.96
C MET A 205 9.17 1.10 20.25
N LYS A 206 8.24 1.34 21.18
CA LYS A 206 8.10 0.50 22.39
C LYS A 206 7.75 -0.94 22.05
N THR A 207 6.87 -1.15 21.06
CA THR A 207 6.51 -2.48 20.56
C THR A 207 7.73 -3.19 19.97
N LEU A 208 8.59 -2.50 19.22
CA LEU A 208 9.85 -3.05 18.71
C LEU A 208 10.79 -3.49 19.85
N THR A 209 10.92 -2.66 20.89
CA THR A 209 11.72 -3.01 22.08
C THR A 209 11.14 -4.22 22.81
N TYR A 210 9.82 -4.24 23.04
CA TYR A 210 9.13 -5.36 23.68
C TYR A 210 9.32 -6.68 22.92
N LEU A 211 9.24 -6.64 21.58
CA LEU A 211 9.44 -7.80 20.71
C LEU A 211 10.92 -8.08 20.41
N SER A 212 11.86 -7.35 21.02
CA SER A 212 13.32 -7.48 20.79
C SER A 212 13.71 -7.40 19.30
N MET A 213 12.98 -6.59 18.53
CA MET A 213 13.27 -6.36 17.11
C MET A 213 14.37 -5.31 16.95
N LYS A 214 15.31 -5.57 16.04
CA LYS A 214 16.40 -4.64 15.75
C LYS A 214 15.84 -3.39 15.01
N PRO A 215 16.07 -2.18 15.53
CA PRO A 215 15.78 -0.95 14.78
C PRO A 215 16.75 -0.81 13.61
N TYR A 216 16.31 -0.09 12.57
CA TYR A 216 17.16 0.27 11.44
C TYR A 216 17.80 1.63 11.71
N ASN A 217 19.10 1.77 11.46
CA ASN A 217 19.78 3.06 11.53
C ASN A 217 20.02 3.56 10.11
N TRP A 218 19.24 4.56 9.70
CA TRP A 218 19.32 5.20 8.39
C TRP A 218 20.31 6.37 8.35
N ARG A 219 20.65 6.93 9.50
CA ARG A 219 21.43 8.17 9.61
C ARG A 219 22.94 7.95 9.46
N GLY A 220 23.43 6.76 9.79
CA GLY A 220 24.84 6.37 9.61
C GLY A 220 25.30 6.21 8.16
N LEU A 221 24.47 6.55 7.17
CA LEU A 221 24.88 6.60 5.75
C LEU A 221 25.90 7.71 5.49
N TRP A 222 25.82 8.82 6.22
CA TRP A 222 26.74 9.95 6.07
C TRP A 222 28.11 9.68 6.69
N ASP A 223 28.17 8.83 7.72
CA ASP A 223 29.40 8.38 8.39
C ASP A 223 30.23 7.42 7.50
N ILE A 224 29.67 6.93 6.40
CA ILE A 224 30.38 6.04 5.46
C ILE A 224 31.03 6.90 4.37
N PRO A 225 32.38 6.99 4.33
CA PRO A 225 33.08 7.93 3.45
C PRO A 225 33.02 7.54 1.97
N THR A 226 32.67 6.29 1.65
CA THR A 226 32.68 5.78 0.28
C THR A 226 31.27 5.48 -0.23
N TYR A 227 30.97 5.87 -1.48
CA TYR A 227 29.73 5.54 -2.15
C TYR A 227 29.47 4.02 -2.23
N ARG A 228 30.53 3.22 -2.41
CA ARG A 228 30.45 1.75 -2.41
C ARG A 228 30.06 1.19 -1.04
N GLY A 229 30.53 1.82 0.04
CA GLY A 229 30.15 1.46 1.41
C GLY A 229 28.69 1.82 1.70
N LYS A 230 28.22 2.99 1.25
CA LYS A 230 26.81 3.41 1.36
C LYS A 230 25.90 2.43 0.62
N LEU A 231 26.23 2.09 -0.62
CA LEU A 231 25.48 1.12 -1.40
C LEU A 231 25.48 -0.26 -0.73
N LYS A 232 26.63 -0.76 -0.27
CA LYS A 232 26.71 -2.04 0.47
C LYS A 232 25.86 -2.03 1.73
N ARG A 233 25.77 -0.91 2.45
CA ARG A 233 24.95 -0.77 3.67
C ARG A 233 23.46 -0.76 3.34
N ILE A 234 23.02 -0.02 2.33
CA ILE A 234 21.63 0.01 1.87
C ILE A 234 21.21 -1.39 1.41
N VAL A 235 22.02 -2.03 0.56
CA VAL A 235 21.70 -3.38 0.09
C VAL A 235 21.80 -4.41 1.22
N ALA A 236 22.64 -4.22 2.24
CA ALA A 236 22.65 -5.09 3.42
C ALA A 236 21.44 -4.88 4.35
N GLN A 237 20.82 -3.69 4.36
CA GLN A 237 19.58 -3.43 5.09
C GLN A 237 18.37 -4.08 4.43
N PHE A 238 18.40 -4.20 3.10
CA PHE A 238 17.38 -4.88 2.29
C PHE A 238 17.84 -6.25 1.76
N GLY A 239 18.94 -6.77 2.30
CA GLY A 239 19.65 -7.91 1.74
C GLY A 239 18.86 -9.20 1.91
N PRO A 240 18.61 -9.97 0.84
CA PRO A 240 18.00 -11.28 0.96
C PRO A 240 18.95 -12.26 1.65
N HIS A 241 18.39 -13.36 2.18
CA HIS A 241 19.15 -14.44 2.84
C HIS A 241 20.23 -15.09 1.95
N GLY A 242 20.20 -14.86 0.64
CA GLY A 242 21.22 -15.31 -0.29
C GLY A 242 21.37 -14.34 -1.46
N TRP A 243 22.61 -14.15 -1.91
CA TRP A 243 22.95 -13.29 -3.03
C TRP A 243 23.08 -14.14 -4.28
N ILE A 244 22.11 -14.04 -5.20
CA ILE A 244 22.32 -14.50 -6.56
C ILE A 244 23.02 -13.35 -7.28
N GLN A 245 24.27 -13.57 -7.65
CA GLN A 245 25.09 -12.57 -8.33
C GLN A 245 24.60 -12.46 -9.79
N PHE A 246 23.94 -11.35 -10.11
CA PHE A 246 23.54 -11.04 -11.49
C PHE A 246 24.60 -10.12 -12.13
N ASP A 247 25.33 -10.64 -13.12
CA ASP A 247 26.38 -9.91 -13.84
C ASP A 247 25.82 -9.38 -15.18
N TRP A 248 25.42 -8.10 -15.18
CA TRP A 248 24.69 -7.47 -16.28
C TRP A 248 25.55 -7.14 -17.51
N ARG A 249 26.87 -6.92 -17.33
CA ARG A 249 27.85 -6.50 -18.37
C ARG A 249 27.24 -5.64 -19.50
N PRO A 250 26.75 -4.42 -19.20
CA PRO A 250 25.93 -3.62 -20.13
C PRO A 250 26.68 -3.20 -21.39
N THR A 251 28.01 -3.20 -21.39
CA THR A 251 28.87 -2.82 -22.53
C THR A 251 29.48 -4.01 -23.25
N SER A 252 29.16 -5.26 -22.88
CA SER A 252 29.80 -6.43 -23.50
C SER A 252 29.37 -6.69 -24.94
N SER A 253 28.19 -6.20 -25.34
CA SER A 253 27.70 -6.27 -26.71
C SER A 253 26.66 -5.17 -26.97
N LEU A 254 26.51 -4.80 -28.24
CA LEU A 254 25.57 -3.77 -28.67
C LEU A 254 24.11 -4.13 -28.34
N ASP A 255 23.73 -5.40 -28.47
CA ASP A 255 22.39 -5.88 -28.11
C ASP A 255 22.09 -5.74 -26.62
N ARG A 256 23.08 -5.99 -25.76
CA ARG A 256 22.94 -5.82 -24.31
C ARG A 256 22.87 -4.35 -23.93
N TRP A 257 23.63 -3.50 -24.61
CA TRP A 257 23.58 -2.06 -24.40
C TRP A 257 22.20 -1.49 -24.75
N ILE A 258 21.64 -1.88 -25.91
CA ILE A 258 20.28 -1.49 -26.32
C ILE A 258 19.22 -2.03 -25.35
N SER A 259 19.34 -3.29 -24.93
CA SER A 259 18.41 -3.91 -23.98
C SER A 259 18.41 -3.16 -22.63
N VAL A 260 19.57 -2.73 -22.15
CA VAL A 260 19.70 -1.96 -20.90
C VAL A 260 19.11 -0.56 -21.04
N LEU A 261 19.28 0.10 -22.18
CA LEU A 261 18.65 1.40 -22.46
C LEU A 261 17.11 1.31 -22.50
N LEU A 262 16.57 0.26 -23.11
CA LEU A 262 15.13 0.01 -23.15
C LEU A 262 14.55 -0.24 -21.75
N ILE A 263 15.23 -1.03 -20.93
CA ILE A 263 14.82 -1.27 -19.54
C ILE A 263 14.86 0.03 -18.73
N ALA A 264 15.93 0.83 -18.89
CA ALA A 264 16.05 2.12 -18.21
C ALA A 264 14.94 3.11 -18.61
N PHE A 265 14.59 3.15 -19.89
CA PHE A 265 13.51 3.98 -20.40
C PHE A 265 12.15 3.59 -19.80
N VAL A 266 11.82 2.29 -19.77
CA VAL A 266 10.55 1.79 -19.22
C VAL A 266 10.42 2.08 -17.72
N VAL A 267 11.51 1.91 -16.95
CA VAL A 267 11.52 2.19 -15.51
C VAL A 267 11.31 3.69 -15.23
N CYS A 268 11.99 4.57 -15.97
CA CYS A 268 11.79 6.01 -15.83
C CYS A 268 10.38 6.44 -16.22
N PHE A 269 9.81 5.84 -17.28
CA PHE A 269 8.46 6.16 -17.73
C PHE A 269 7.39 5.72 -16.73
N GLN A 270 7.57 4.56 -16.06
CA GLN A 270 6.66 4.11 -15.02
C GLN A 270 6.59 5.09 -13.83
N GLN A 271 7.68 5.78 -13.48
CA GLN A 271 7.69 6.72 -12.36
C GLN A 271 6.90 8.02 -12.60
N ILE A 272 6.51 8.31 -13.84
CA ILE A 272 5.74 9.50 -14.20
C ILE A 272 4.23 9.23 -14.15
N LEU A 273 3.82 7.96 -14.11
CA LEU A 273 2.42 7.53 -14.15
C LEU A 273 1.87 7.05 -12.78
N TYR A 274 2.65 7.21 -11.70
CA TYR A 274 2.22 7.00 -10.31
C TYR A 274 2.24 8.31 -9.54
#